data_AF-A0A485KCJ0-F1
#
_entry.id   AF-A0A485KCJ0-F1
#
_cell.length_a   1.000
_cell.length_b   1.000
_cell.length_c   1.000
_cell.angle_alpha   90.00
_cell.angle_beta   90.00
_cell.angle_gamma   90.00
#
_symmetry.space_group_name_H-M   'P 1'
#
loop_
_entity.id
_entity.type
_entity.pdbx_description
1 polymer ?
#
loop_
_entity_poly.entity_id
_entity_poly.type
_entity_poly.pdbx_seq_one_letter_code
_entity_poly.pdbx_strand_id
1 'polypeptide(L)'
;MSSDRREVLTAMGFVWDAVEDARLLNLKALEIYKTLHGDFLVPINFIIPQNDEWPEALWDKKLGFIVRGFRAAQDSMPENRRAELDAMGFVWNVPVDNWARKIAAFEIFKNQHHHLKIPLKFVVPDQDPAWPSDMWGLKLGIVVNTIRRGCITLTAEQRAQLDAVGFV
;
A
#
# COMPACT_ATOMS: atom_id res chain seq x y z
N MET A 1 -29.34 -37.39 2.45
CA MET A 1 -30.38 -36.44 2.01
C MET A 1 -29.90 -35.00 2.21
N SER A 2 -29.08 -34.48 1.29
CA SER A 2 -28.51 -33.12 1.39
C SER A 2 -28.18 -32.47 0.05
N SER A 3 -28.62 -33.04 -1.08
CA SER A 3 -28.35 -32.47 -2.42
C SER A 3 -29.37 -31.38 -2.77
N ASP A 4 -30.66 -31.65 -2.50
CA ASP A 4 -31.76 -30.74 -2.88
C ASP A 4 -31.66 -29.36 -2.24
N ARG A 5 -31.12 -29.25 -1.02
CA ARG A 5 -31.03 -27.96 -0.32
C ARG A 5 -30.00 -27.02 -0.93
N ARG A 6 -28.91 -27.56 -1.49
CA ARG A 6 -27.83 -26.75 -2.08
C ARG A 6 -28.23 -26.23 -3.46
N GLU A 7 -28.86 -27.07 -4.27
CA GLU A 7 -29.32 -26.69 -5.62
C GLU A 7 -30.39 -25.60 -5.59
N VAL A 8 -31.35 -25.67 -4.65
CA VAL A 8 -32.38 -24.65 -4.47
C VAL A 8 -31.77 -23.30 -4.06
N LEU A 9 -30.72 -23.30 -3.24
CA LEU A 9 -30.06 -22.06 -2.79
C LEU A 9 -29.15 -21.48 -3.88
N THR A 10 -28.45 -22.31 -4.67
CA THR A 10 -27.70 -21.85 -5.85
C THR A 10 -28.62 -21.22 -6.90
N ALA A 11 -29.80 -21.81 -7.13
CA ALA A 11 -30.81 -21.26 -8.05
C ALA A 11 -31.41 -19.92 -7.58
N MET A 12 -31.32 -19.61 -6.29
CA MET A 12 -31.73 -18.33 -5.70
C MET A 12 -30.60 -17.29 -5.65
N GLY A 13 -29.44 -17.56 -6.26
CA GLY A 13 -28.29 -16.65 -6.29
C GLY A 13 -27.51 -16.61 -4.97
N PHE A 14 -27.64 -17.64 -4.13
CA PHE A 14 -26.95 -17.69 -2.85
C PHE A 14 -25.46 -18.02 -3.04
N VAL A 15 -24.59 -17.04 -2.78
CA VAL A 15 -23.14 -17.15 -2.91
C VAL A 15 -22.57 -17.89 -1.70
N TRP A 16 -22.21 -19.16 -1.89
CA TRP A 16 -21.63 -20.00 -0.85
C TRP A 16 -20.14 -19.75 -0.61
N ASP A 17 -19.45 -19.12 -1.56
CA ASP A 17 -18.00 -18.89 -1.56
C ASP A 17 -17.61 -17.44 -1.24
N ALA A 18 -18.46 -16.68 -0.53
CA ALA A 18 -18.20 -15.26 -0.24
C ALA A 18 -16.82 -14.97 0.40
N VAL A 19 -16.25 -15.95 1.13
CA VAL A 19 -14.90 -15.88 1.70
C VAL A 19 -13.81 -16.10 0.64
N GLU A 20 -14.01 -17.06 -0.27
CA GLU A 20 -13.09 -17.32 -1.38
C GLU A 20 -13.16 -16.22 -2.45
N ASP A 21 -14.36 -15.69 -2.73
CA ASP A 21 -14.56 -14.50 -3.56
C ASP A 21 -13.82 -13.28 -2.98
N ALA A 22 -13.97 -13.03 -1.68
CA ALA A 22 -13.23 -11.96 -1.02
C ALA A 22 -11.71 -12.16 -1.09
N ARG A 23 -11.23 -13.41 -1.00
CA ARG A 23 -9.80 -13.76 -1.16
C ARG A 23 -9.33 -13.46 -2.58
N LEU A 24 -10.03 -13.96 -3.60
CA LEU A 24 -9.70 -13.74 -5.00
C LEU A 24 -9.67 -12.24 -5.35
N LEU A 25 -10.65 -11.48 -4.84
CA LEU A 25 -10.67 -10.02 -5.00
C LEU A 25 -9.46 -9.35 -4.34
N ASN A 26 -9.04 -9.80 -3.15
CA ASN A 26 -7.85 -9.25 -2.50
C ASN A 26 -6.56 -9.56 -3.27
N LEU A 27 -6.43 -10.75 -3.85
CA LEU A 27 -5.27 -11.11 -4.69
C LEU A 27 -5.26 -10.30 -5.99
N LYS A 28 -6.41 -10.17 -6.65
CA LYS A 28 -6.56 -9.34 -7.84
C LYS A 28 -6.23 -7.87 -7.54
N ALA A 29 -6.65 -7.36 -6.39
CA ALA A 29 -6.29 -6.01 -5.96
C ALA A 29 -4.78 -5.84 -5.76
N LEU A 30 -4.10 -6.84 -5.21
CA LEU A 30 -2.64 -6.82 -5.05
C LEU A 30 -1.91 -6.89 -6.39
N GLU A 31 -2.41 -7.67 -7.34
CA GLU A 31 -1.84 -7.75 -8.68
C GLU A 31 -1.96 -6.42 -9.43
N ILE A 32 -3.15 -5.79 -9.40
CA ILE A 32 -3.36 -4.46 -9.99
C ILE A 32 -2.45 -3.43 -9.31
N TYR A 33 -2.38 -3.45 -7.97
CA TYR A 33 -1.49 -2.56 -7.23
C TYR A 33 -0.03 -2.71 -7.67
N LYS A 34 0.46 -3.95 -7.81
CA LYS A 34 1.82 -4.22 -8.29
C LYS A 34 2.03 -3.72 -9.72
N THR A 35 1.05 -3.87 -10.61
CA THR A 35 1.15 -3.35 -11.98
C THR A 35 1.22 -1.83 -12.02
N LEU A 36 0.46 -1.14 -11.17
CA LEU A 36 0.40 0.33 -11.11
C LEU A 36 1.63 0.94 -10.42
N HIS A 37 2.09 0.33 -9.32
CA HIS A 37 3.12 0.92 -8.45
C HIS A 37 4.47 0.19 -8.49
N GLY A 38 4.54 -0.99 -9.11
CA GLY A 38 5.76 -1.80 -9.20
C GLY A 38 6.14 -2.57 -7.93
N ASP A 39 5.41 -2.40 -6.82
CA ASP A 39 5.71 -3.04 -5.53
C ASP A 39 4.44 -3.47 -4.76
N PHE A 40 4.61 -4.07 -3.57
CA PHE A 40 3.51 -4.42 -2.64
C PHE A 40 3.53 -3.57 -1.36
N LEU A 41 4.13 -2.38 -1.42
CA LEU A 41 4.29 -1.48 -0.28
C LEU A 41 3.07 -0.60 -0.12
N VAL A 42 1.91 -1.26 -0.07
CA VAL A 42 0.60 -0.65 0.10
C VAL A 42 0.55 0.16 1.41
N PRO A 43 0.25 1.47 1.36
CA PRO A 43 0.03 2.29 2.54
C PRO A 43 -1.07 1.72 3.41
N ILE A 44 -0.91 1.82 4.74
CA ILE A 44 -1.90 1.31 5.71
C ILE A 44 -3.32 1.87 5.48
N ASN A 45 -3.42 3.13 5.05
CA ASN A 45 -4.70 3.81 4.81
C ASN A 45 -5.10 3.81 3.33
N PHE A 46 -4.41 3.08 2.45
CA PHE A 46 -4.77 3.05 1.04
C PHE A 46 -6.16 2.43 0.85
N ILE A 47 -7.01 3.20 0.17
CA ILE A 47 -8.35 2.84 -0.24
C ILE A 47 -8.33 2.85 -1.77
N ILE A 48 -8.84 1.78 -2.37
CA ILE A 48 -8.91 1.64 -3.82
C ILE A 48 -9.81 2.74 -4.39
N PRO A 49 -9.30 3.61 -5.29
CA PRO A 49 -10.08 4.69 -5.88
C PRO A 49 -11.13 4.15 -6.87
N GLN A 50 -12.20 4.93 -7.05
CA GLN A 50 -13.25 4.68 -8.04
C GLN A 50 -12.81 5.22 -9.42
N ASN A 51 -11.99 4.46 -10.14
CA ASN A 51 -11.53 4.85 -11.47
C ASN A 51 -11.40 3.63 -12.40
N ASP A 52 -11.09 3.88 -13.67
CA ASP A 52 -11.01 2.84 -14.72
C ASP A 52 -9.84 1.86 -14.53
N GLU A 53 -8.85 2.18 -13.69
CA GLU A 53 -7.72 1.30 -13.39
C GLU A 53 -8.12 0.14 -12.46
N TRP A 54 -9.21 0.31 -11.71
CA TRP A 54 -9.71 -0.65 -10.74
C TRP A 54 -11.09 -1.16 -11.13
N PRO A 55 -11.32 -2.48 -11.15
CA PRO A 55 -12.65 -3.06 -11.28
C PRO A 55 -13.61 -2.54 -10.20
N GLU A 56 -14.88 -2.30 -10.56
CA GLU A 56 -15.91 -1.78 -9.64
C GLU A 56 -16.04 -2.59 -8.35
N ALA A 57 -15.86 -3.92 -8.44
CA ALA A 57 -15.91 -4.83 -7.29
C ALA A 57 -14.79 -4.58 -6.25
N LEU A 58 -13.77 -3.80 -6.58
CA LEU A 58 -12.66 -3.46 -5.71
C LEU A 58 -12.72 -2.04 -5.15
N TRP A 59 -13.60 -1.18 -5.68
CA TRP A 59 -13.72 0.20 -5.24
C TRP A 59 -14.02 0.31 -3.74
N ASP A 60 -13.47 1.35 -3.11
CA ASP A 60 -13.59 1.65 -1.67
C ASP A 60 -13.03 0.58 -0.73
N LYS A 61 -12.44 -0.49 -1.27
CA LYS A 61 -11.79 -1.51 -0.46
C LYS A 61 -10.53 -0.94 0.18
N LYS A 62 -10.44 -1.11 1.50
CA LYS A 62 -9.30 -0.69 2.33
C LYS A 62 -8.11 -1.66 2.16
N LEU A 63 -7.54 -1.71 0.96
CA LEU A 63 -6.44 -2.64 0.63
C LEU A 63 -5.26 -2.50 1.59
N GLY A 64 -4.96 -1.29 2.05
CA GLY A 64 -3.94 -1.04 3.08
C GLY A 64 -4.14 -1.80 4.38
N PHE A 65 -5.38 -1.82 4.88
CA PHE A 65 -5.74 -2.56 6.09
C PHE A 65 -5.66 -4.08 5.88
N ILE A 66 -6.02 -4.55 4.69
CA ILE A 66 -5.94 -5.98 4.31
C ILE A 66 -4.48 -6.43 4.30
N VAL A 67 -3.60 -5.67 3.65
CA VAL A 67 -2.15 -5.93 3.61
C VAL A 67 -1.53 -5.91 5.00
N ARG A 68 -1.93 -4.96 5.86
CA ARG A 68 -1.54 -4.96 7.28
C ARG A 68 -1.99 -6.25 7.98
N GLY A 69 -3.22 -6.69 7.72
CA GLY A 69 -3.76 -7.95 8.24
C GLY A 69 -2.93 -9.15 7.80
N PHE A 70 -2.53 -9.22 6.53
CA PHE A 70 -1.67 -10.29 6.02
C PHE A 70 -0.34 -10.34 6.77
N ARG A 71 0.33 -9.19 6.91
CA ARG A 71 1.60 -9.10 7.66
C ARG A 71 1.45 -9.50 9.12
N ALA A 72 0.36 -9.06 9.78
CA ALA A 72 0.10 -9.42 11.17
C ALA A 72 -0.23 -10.91 11.37
N ALA A 73 -0.79 -11.56 10.35
CA ALA A 73 -1.12 -12.97 10.35
C ALA A 73 -0.01 -13.87 9.78
N GLN A 74 1.17 -13.33 9.46
CA GLN A 74 2.24 -14.07 8.76
C GLN A 74 2.59 -15.41 9.42
N ASP A 75 2.66 -15.43 10.76
CA ASP A 75 3.04 -16.62 11.53
C ASP A 75 1.89 -17.62 11.70
N SER A 76 0.65 -17.18 11.57
CA SER A 76 -0.56 -18.00 11.73
C SER A 76 -1.27 -18.30 10.41
N MET A 77 -0.71 -17.85 9.28
CA MET A 77 -1.29 -18.02 7.96
C MET A 77 -1.10 -19.46 7.45
N PRO A 78 -2.14 -20.07 6.85
CA PRO A 78 -2.01 -21.35 6.16
C PRO A 78 -0.89 -21.32 5.10
N GLU A 79 -0.08 -22.37 5.05
CA GLU A 79 1.12 -22.44 4.21
C GLU A 79 0.80 -22.27 2.71
N ASN A 80 -0.31 -22.83 2.24
CA ASN A 80 -0.78 -22.66 0.86
C ASN A 80 -1.06 -21.18 0.51
N ARG A 81 -1.62 -20.42 1.45
CA ARG A 81 -1.92 -18.99 1.25
C ARG A 81 -0.67 -18.13 1.31
N ARG A 82 0.25 -18.48 2.22
CA ARG A 82 1.55 -17.83 2.30
C ARG A 82 2.36 -18.06 1.03
N ALA A 83 2.40 -19.29 0.53
CA ALA A 83 3.10 -19.65 -0.70
C ALA A 83 2.54 -18.92 -1.94
N GLU A 84 1.23 -18.70 -2.01
CA GLU A 84 0.58 -17.93 -3.08
C GLU A 84 1.06 -16.46 -3.06
N LEU A 85 1.06 -15.82 -1.89
CA LEU A 85 1.56 -14.45 -1.73
C LEU A 85 3.08 -14.36 -1.98
N ASP A 86 3.84 -15.35 -1.54
CA ASP A 86 5.29 -15.45 -1.79
C ASP A 86 5.58 -15.57 -3.29
N ALA A 87 4.82 -16.40 -4.02
CA ALA A 87 4.97 -16.56 -5.46
C ALA A 87 4.68 -15.27 -6.22
N MET A 88 3.78 -14.42 -5.72
CA MET A 88 3.54 -13.09 -6.28
C MET A 88 4.67 -12.10 -5.96
N GLY A 89 5.53 -12.41 -4.99
CA GLY A 89 6.62 -11.55 -4.51
C GLY A 89 6.20 -10.61 -3.39
N PHE A 90 5.20 -10.98 -2.58
CA PHE A 90 4.67 -10.13 -1.51
C PHE A 90 5.73 -9.79 -0.46
N VAL A 91 5.79 -8.50 -0.10
CA VAL A 91 6.76 -8.02 0.91
C VAL A 91 6.13 -8.10 2.30
N TRP A 92 6.51 -9.14 3.04
CA TRP A 92 6.10 -9.36 4.43
C TRP A 92 6.69 -8.35 5.40
N ASN A 93 8.01 -8.19 5.33
CA ASN A 93 8.76 -7.26 6.15
C ASN A 93 9.07 -6.02 5.31
N VAL A 94 8.26 -4.98 5.46
CA VAL A 94 8.57 -3.69 4.84
C VAL A 94 9.86 -3.18 5.45
N PRO A 95 10.89 -2.89 4.65
CA PRO A 95 12.08 -2.23 5.17
C PRO A 95 11.64 -0.97 5.92
N VAL A 96 12.01 -0.86 7.19
CA VAL A 96 11.69 0.29 8.06
C VAL A 96 12.10 1.62 7.41
N ASP A 97 13.05 1.56 6.48
CA ASP A 97 13.48 2.66 5.65
C ASP A 97 13.17 2.40 4.17
N ASN A 98 11.90 2.62 3.75
CA ASN A 98 11.58 2.74 2.32
C ASN A 98 12.07 4.11 1.81
N TRP A 99 13.39 4.23 1.75
CA TRP A 99 14.11 5.45 1.46
C TRP A 99 13.77 5.99 0.06
N ALA A 100 13.68 5.11 -0.94
CA ALA A 100 13.29 5.46 -2.31
C ALA A 100 11.93 6.18 -2.35
N ARG A 101 10.94 5.68 -1.59
CA ARG A 101 9.62 6.31 -1.53
C ARG A 101 9.64 7.67 -0.83
N LYS A 102 10.51 7.85 0.17
CA LYS A 102 10.71 9.16 0.83
C LYS A 102 11.30 10.18 -0.14
N ILE A 103 12.31 9.79 -0.92
CA ILE A 103 12.92 10.65 -1.94
C ILE A 103 11.90 11.05 -3.01
N ALA A 104 11.19 10.09 -3.59
CA ALA A 104 10.15 10.37 -4.59
C ALA A 104 9.08 11.33 -4.04
N ALA A 105 8.67 11.14 -2.78
CA ALA A 105 7.72 12.02 -2.13
C ALA A 105 8.27 13.43 -1.88
N PHE A 106 9.58 13.59 -1.62
CA PHE A 106 10.22 14.90 -1.54
C PHE A 106 10.27 15.60 -2.89
N GLU A 107 10.55 14.88 -3.97
CA GLU A 107 10.53 15.43 -5.33
C GLU A 107 9.15 15.96 -5.71
N ILE A 108 8.09 15.20 -5.42
CA ILE A 108 6.70 15.62 -5.64
C ILE A 108 6.37 16.88 -4.83
N PHE A 109 6.70 16.89 -3.52
CA PHE A 109 6.49 18.08 -2.69
C PHE A 109 7.22 19.31 -3.24
N LYS A 110 8.47 19.12 -3.66
CA LYS A 110 9.29 20.19 -4.24
C LYS A 110 8.72 20.70 -5.56
N ASN A 111 8.20 19.82 -6.41
CA ASN A 111 7.58 20.22 -7.67
C ASN A 111 6.31 21.07 -7.42
N GLN A 112 5.54 20.75 -6.38
CA GLN A 112 4.32 21.49 -6.03
C GLN A 112 4.59 22.82 -5.30
N HIS A 113 5.53 22.83 -4.36
CA HIS A 113 5.76 23.98 -3.47
C HIS A 113 7.05 24.76 -3.77
N HIS A 114 7.85 24.31 -4.75
CA HIS A 114 9.16 24.85 -5.12
C HIS A 114 10.20 24.87 -3.98
N HIS A 115 9.90 24.24 -2.84
CA HIS A 115 10.76 24.19 -1.67
C HIS A 115 10.58 22.88 -0.90
N LEU A 116 11.57 22.49 -0.08
CA LEU A 116 11.51 21.34 0.83
C LEU A 116 11.26 21.72 2.30
N LYS A 117 10.62 22.86 2.54
CA LYS A 117 10.20 23.28 3.88
C LYS A 117 8.89 22.57 4.29
N ILE A 118 8.98 21.26 4.48
CA ILE A 118 7.84 20.42 4.84
C ILE A 118 7.45 20.67 6.32
N PRO A 119 6.20 21.07 6.61
CA PRO A 119 5.72 21.24 7.99
C PRO A 119 5.77 19.93 8.78
N LEU A 120 6.06 19.99 10.09
CA LEU A 120 6.13 18.80 10.95
C LEU A 120 4.87 17.92 10.91
N LYS A 121 3.69 18.55 10.84
CA LYS A 121 2.40 17.87 10.79
C LYS A 121 1.98 17.46 9.37
N PHE A 122 2.80 17.71 8.36
CA PHE A 122 2.45 17.37 6.98
C PHE A 122 2.42 15.85 6.81
N VAL A 123 1.27 15.39 6.32
CA VAL A 123 1.01 14.04 5.88
C VAL A 123 0.55 14.14 4.44
N VAL A 124 1.07 13.28 3.57
CA VAL A 124 0.61 13.22 2.19
C VAL A 124 -0.91 13.03 2.19
N PRO A 125 -1.68 13.96 1.58
CA PRO A 125 -3.13 13.88 1.59
C PRO A 125 -3.61 12.60 0.92
N ASP A 126 -4.66 12.01 1.49
CA ASP A 126 -5.37 10.91 0.85
C ASP A 126 -6.25 11.49 -0.28
N GLN A 127 -6.30 10.85 -1.45
CA GLN A 127 -7.07 11.27 -2.62
C GLN A 127 -6.58 12.51 -3.40
N ASP A 128 -5.34 12.96 -3.19
CA ASP A 128 -4.76 14.00 -4.03
C ASP A 128 -4.12 13.39 -5.29
N PRO A 129 -4.59 13.73 -6.51
CA PRO A 129 -4.06 13.18 -7.76
C PRO A 129 -2.62 13.60 -8.05
N ALA A 130 -2.11 14.64 -7.38
CA ALA A 130 -0.71 15.04 -7.47
C ALA A 130 0.23 14.05 -6.75
N TRP A 131 -0.33 13.16 -5.93
CA TRP A 131 0.41 12.15 -5.18
C TRP A 131 0.01 10.75 -5.64
N PRO A 132 0.98 9.91 -6.04
CA PRO A 132 0.76 8.49 -6.23
C PRO A 132 0.14 7.87 -4.98
N SER A 133 -0.84 7.00 -5.18
CA SER A 133 -1.63 6.47 -4.08
C SER A 133 -0.85 5.56 -3.12
N ASP A 134 0.32 5.09 -3.54
CA ASP A 134 1.31 4.42 -2.69
C ASP A 134 2.01 5.37 -1.71
N MET A 135 1.88 6.68 -1.87
CA MET A 135 2.49 7.68 -0.97
C MET A 135 1.49 8.30 0.00
N TRP A 136 0.19 8.07 -0.18
CA TRP A 136 -0.86 8.59 0.69
C TRP A 136 -0.67 8.16 2.15
N GLY A 137 -0.93 9.09 3.08
CA GLY A 137 -0.73 8.87 4.51
C GLY A 137 0.73 8.87 4.98
N LEU A 138 1.71 9.09 4.09
CA LEU A 138 3.12 9.19 4.46
C LEU A 138 3.36 10.48 5.26
N LYS A 139 3.83 10.34 6.51
CA LYS A 139 4.10 11.46 7.43
C LYS A 139 5.43 12.14 7.11
N LEU A 140 5.56 12.75 5.94
CA LEU A 140 6.81 13.39 5.49
C LEU A 140 7.33 14.41 6.50
N GLY A 141 6.44 15.16 7.17
CA GLY A 141 6.85 16.12 8.20
C GLY A 141 7.63 15.49 9.36
N ILE A 142 7.23 14.30 9.80
CA ILE A 142 7.93 13.54 10.84
C ILE A 142 9.26 13.01 10.31
N VAL A 143 9.30 12.54 9.07
CA VAL A 143 10.53 12.03 8.42
C VAL A 143 11.58 13.15 8.32
N VAL A 144 11.20 14.30 7.76
CA VAL A 144 12.06 15.49 7.66
C VAL A 144 12.58 15.93 9.02
N ASN A 145 11.71 15.97 10.04
CA ASN A 145 12.13 16.34 11.39
C ASN A 145 13.10 15.33 12.00
N THR A 146 12.89 14.04 11.75
CA THR A 146 13.77 12.97 12.25
C THR A 146 15.15 13.04 11.60
N ILE A 147 15.20 13.32 10.28
CA ILE A 147 16.43 13.59 9.54
C ILE A 147 17.15 14.82 10.10
N ARG A 148 16.45 15.97 10.24
CA ARG A 148 17.04 17.22 10.74
C ARG A 148 17.57 17.13 12.16
N ARG A 149 16.93 16.33 13.01
CA ARG A 149 17.39 16.08 14.39
C ARG A 149 18.58 15.11 14.46
N GLY A 150 18.97 14.49 13.35
CA GLY A 150 20.03 13.47 13.34
C GLY A 150 19.65 12.20 14.11
N CYS A 151 18.36 11.93 14.28
CA CYS A 151 17.89 10.75 15.01
C CYS A 151 17.97 9.46 14.19
N ILE A 152 18.41 9.54 12.93
CA ILE A 152 18.64 8.40 12.05
C ILE A 152 20.06 8.46 11.48
N THR A 153 20.67 7.30 11.37
CA THR A 153 21.97 7.13 10.70
C THR A 153 21.74 7.01 9.21
N LEU A 154 22.13 8.03 8.45
CA LEU A 154 22.06 8.02 7.00
C LEU A 154 23.33 7.44 6.40
N THR A 155 23.20 6.63 5.36
CA THR A 155 24.35 6.21 4.55
C THR A 155 24.85 7.39 3.68
N ALA A 156 26.08 7.30 3.18
CA ALA A 156 26.63 8.32 2.28
C ALA A 156 25.76 8.50 1.02
N GLU A 157 25.21 7.41 0.50
CA GLU A 157 24.30 7.43 -0.66
C GLU A 157 22.97 8.13 -0.34
N GLN A 158 22.37 7.82 0.80
CA GLN A 158 21.13 8.48 1.25
C GLN A 158 21.34 9.99 1.45
N ARG A 159 22.49 10.39 2.00
CA ARG A 159 22.84 11.81 2.15
C ARG A 159 23.00 12.49 0.78
N ALA A 160 23.70 11.84 -0.15
CA ALA A 160 23.84 12.37 -1.51
C ALA A 160 22.49 12.53 -2.22
N GLN A 161 21.54 11.61 -2.00
CA GLN A 161 20.19 11.71 -2.55
C GLN A 161 19.39 12.87 -1.92
N LEU A 162 19.52 13.11 -0.60
CA LEU A 162 18.93 14.30 0.05
C LEU A 162 19.51 15.59 -0.52
N ASP A 163 20.83 15.65 -0.68
CA ASP A 163 21.52 16.82 -1.24
C ASP A 163 21.07 17.06 -2.69
N ALA A 164 20.92 16.00 -3.49
CA ALA A 164 20.44 16.07 -4.88
C ALA A 164 19.01 16.63 -4.98
N VAL A 165 18.11 16.27 -4.08
CA VAL A 165 16.77 16.88 -4.04
C VAL A 165 16.77 18.30 -3.47
N GLY A 166 17.90 18.78 -2.94
CA GLY A 166 18.05 20.13 -2.39
C GLY A 166 17.57 20.25 -0.93
N PHE A 167 17.69 19.16 -0.18
CA PHE A 167 17.35 19.11 1.24
C PHE A 167 18.50 19.73 2.06
N VAL A 168 18.37 21.02 2.37
CA VAL A 168 19.29 21.81 3.21
C VAL A 168 18.76 21.95 4.64
#